data_AF-A0A2I0NTV1-F1
#
_entry.id   AF-A0A2I0NTV1-F1
#
_cell.length_a   1.000
_cell.length_b   1.000
_cell.length_c   1.000
_cell.angle_alpha   90.00
_cell.angle_beta   90.00
_cell.angle_gamma   90.00
#
_symmetry.space_group_name_H-M   'P 1'
#
loop_
_entity.id
_entity.type
_entity.pdbx_description
1 polymer ?
#
loop_
_entity_poly.entity_id
_entity_poly.type
_entity_poly.pdbx_seq_one_letter_code
_entity_poly.pdbx_strand_id
1 'polypeptide(L)'
;MNQVNEFLEPHIQPFKDEIARLQQTARDLEAEIKALPRERRQIEENAGDALLDARFAGDTTAERKVAKTLEDLRIRQALLEQQIAACQLRIEKKRLERDQAIIKICQEEATARRKQAEEHWKHTEELLRQINEYEECDYFLKRPESEVGGPPVRIGITERTNRLARDFEIKAEEVRRNARYMEQVIERKRREIARAHSESIDDDDEEE
;
A
#
# COMPACT_ATOMS: atom_id res chain seq x y z
N MET A 1 -13.00 -7.29 13.24
CA MET A 1 -11.83 -6.92 12.42
C MET A 1 -11.79 -7.85 11.22
N ASN A 2 -11.44 -7.38 10.03
CA ASN A 2 -11.42 -8.22 8.82
C ASN A 2 -10.19 -9.15 8.89
N GLN A 3 -10.39 -10.47 8.91
CA GLN A 3 -9.32 -11.49 8.92
C GLN A 3 -8.25 -11.26 7.82
N VAL A 4 -8.66 -10.66 6.70
CA VAL A 4 -7.77 -10.28 5.60
C VAL A 4 -6.80 -9.15 5.98
N ASN A 5 -7.24 -8.18 6.79
CA ASN A 5 -6.35 -7.12 7.25
C ASN A 5 -5.32 -7.65 8.24
N GLU A 6 -5.73 -8.56 9.13
CA GLU A 6 -4.81 -9.25 10.05
C GLU A 6 -3.79 -10.11 9.30
N PHE A 7 -4.20 -10.75 8.19
CA PHE A 7 -3.31 -11.50 7.31
C PHE A 7 -2.30 -10.60 6.59
N LEU A 8 -2.73 -9.44 6.10
CA LEU A 8 -1.87 -8.54 5.32
C LEU A 8 -0.91 -7.71 6.19
N GLU A 9 -1.28 -7.44 7.45
CA GLU A 9 -0.53 -6.53 8.32
C GLU A 9 0.95 -6.89 8.47
N PRO A 10 1.35 -8.15 8.73
CA PRO A 10 2.77 -8.53 8.85
C PRO A 10 3.57 -8.29 7.56
N HIS A 11 2.93 -8.43 6.40
CA HIS A 11 3.57 -8.23 5.10
C HIS A 11 3.71 -6.76 4.73
N ILE A 12 2.81 -5.91 5.25
CA ILE A 12 2.79 -4.48 4.96
C ILE A 12 3.64 -3.69 5.97
N GLN A 13 3.82 -4.20 7.19
CA GLN A 13 4.51 -3.49 8.27
C GLN A 13 5.91 -2.97 7.90
N PRO A 14 6.78 -3.72 7.20
CA PRO A 14 8.09 -3.20 6.80
C PRO A 14 8.01 -1.93 5.93
N PHE A 15 7.02 -1.88 5.04
CA PHE A 15 6.78 -0.70 4.20
C PHE A 15 6.27 0.48 5.02
N LYS A 16 5.38 0.24 6.00
CA LYS A 16 4.90 1.30 6.91
C LYS A 16 6.04 1.89 7.72
N ASP A 17 6.92 1.05 8.25
CA ASP A 17 8.07 1.47 9.04
C ASP A 17 9.06 2.29 8.21
N GLU A 18 9.35 1.84 6.98
CA GLU A 18 10.26 2.56 6.07
C GLU A 18 9.67 3.91 5.62
N ILE A 19 8.39 3.96 5.28
CA ILE A 19 7.69 5.21 4.96
C ILE A 19 7.71 6.17 6.16
N ALA A 20 7.43 5.67 7.37
CA ALA A 20 7.43 6.49 8.58
C ALA A 20 8.83 7.08 8.86
N ARG A 21 9.89 6.30 8.67
CA ARG A 21 11.28 6.79 8.79
C ARG A 21 11.57 7.90 7.77
N LEU A 22 11.22 7.69 6.50
CA LEU A 22 11.43 8.71 5.46
C LEU A 22 10.62 9.98 5.72
N GLN A 23 9.39 9.85 6.23
CA GLN A 23 8.56 10.99 6.62
C GLN A 23 9.17 11.76 7.79
N GLN A 24 9.76 11.07 8.76
CA GLN A 24 10.45 11.73 9.87
C GLN A 24 11.67 12.49 9.35
N THR A 25 12.50 11.86 8.50
CA THR A 25 13.64 12.53 7.88
C THR A 25 13.22 13.76 7.08
N ALA A 26 12.15 13.68 6.29
CA ALA A 26 11.63 14.85 5.57
C ALA A 26 11.21 15.98 6.52
N ARG A 27 10.52 15.67 7.62
CA ARG A 27 10.13 16.67 8.64
C ARG A 27 11.32 17.31 9.33
N ASP A 28 12.35 16.53 9.62
CA ASP A 28 13.58 17.03 10.24
C ASP A 28 14.30 18.00 9.29
N LEU A 29 14.41 17.65 7.99
CA LEU A 29 14.95 18.52 6.95
C LEU A 29 14.12 19.79 6.75
N GLU A 30 12.79 19.70 6.76
CA GLU A 30 11.90 20.87 6.69
C GLU A 30 12.09 21.79 7.91
N ALA A 31 12.34 21.23 9.10
CA ALA A 31 12.63 22.01 10.29
C ALA A 31 13.97 22.75 10.17
N GLU A 32 14.99 22.12 9.58
CA GLU A 32 16.26 22.77 9.27
C GLU A 32 16.07 23.95 8.31
N ILE A 33 15.31 23.77 7.22
CA ILE A 33 15.02 24.88 6.28
C ILE A 33 14.30 26.02 6.99
N LYS A 34 13.33 25.72 7.86
CA LYS A 34 12.60 26.75 8.64
C LYS A 34 13.51 27.51 9.61
N ALA A 35 14.65 26.94 10.01
CA ALA A 35 15.64 27.61 10.85
C ALA A 35 16.58 28.53 10.06
N LEU A 36 16.84 28.26 8.77
CA LEU A 36 17.77 29.04 7.94
C LEU A 36 17.46 30.56 7.87
N PRO A 37 16.19 31.03 7.80
CA PRO A 37 15.90 32.45 7.85
C PRO A 37 16.36 33.15 9.14
N ARG A 38 16.35 32.43 10.27
CA ARG A 38 16.86 32.96 11.55
C ARG A 38 18.38 33.03 11.53
N GLU A 39 19.05 31.99 11.04
CA GLU A 39 20.50 31.97 10.86
C GLU A 39 20.96 33.10 9.94
N ARG A 40 20.24 33.33 8.83
CA ARG A 40 20.52 34.42 7.89
C ARG A 40 20.41 35.80 8.55
N ARG A 41 19.33 36.06 9.29
CA ARG A 41 19.17 37.34 10.02
C ARG A 41 20.30 37.56 11.01
N GLN A 42 20.69 36.52 11.74
CA GLN A 42 21.77 36.62 12.71
C GLN A 42 23.13 36.89 12.05
N ILE A 43 23.39 36.33 10.86
CA ILE A 43 24.57 36.65 10.06
C ILE A 43 24.52 38.11 9.56
N GLU A 44 23.37 38.56 9.06
CA GLU A 44 23.18 39.95 8.60
C GLU A 44 23.34 40.97 9.75
N GLU A 45 22.83 40.69 10.95
CA GLU A 45 22.99 41.51 12.16
C GLU A 45 24.46 41.59 12.60
N ASN A 46 25.13 40.45 12.78
CA ASN A 46 26.54 40.40 13.17
C ASN A 46 27.46 41.03 12.11
N ALA A 47 27.10 40.89 10.83
CA ALA A 47 27.80 41.54 9.73
C ALA A 47 27.59 43.05 9.74
N GLY A 48 26.41 43.56 10.09
CA GLY A 48 26.15 45.00 10.16
C GLY A 48 27.15 45.73 11.06
N ASP A 49 27.38 45.19 12.26
CA ASP A 49 28.34 45.75 13.22
C ASP A 49 29.79 45.64 12.70
N ALA A 50 30.18 44.45 12.19
CA ALA A 50 31.54 44.22 11.70
C ALA A 50 31.88 44.99 10.41
N LEU A 51 30.90 45.20 9.53
CA LEU A 51 31.06 45.93 8.27
C LEU A 51 31.12 47.43 8.49
N LEU A 52 30.42 47.97 9.49
CA LEU A 52 30.56 49.37 9.89
C LEU A 52 32.01 49.64 10.33
N ASP A 53 32.56 48.81 11.23
CA ASP A 53 33.94 48.94 11.70
C ASP A 53 34.98 48.77 10.56
N ALA A 54 34.80 47.77 9.70
CA ALA A 54 35.71 47.51 8.58
C ALA A 54 35.67 48.62 7.51
N ARG A 55 34.50 49.24 7.28
CA ARG A 55 34.35 50.33 6.31
C ARG A 55 35.07 51.60 6.75
N PHE A 56 35.11 51.89 8.07
CA PHE A 56 35.94 52.98 8.60
C PHE A 56 37.43 52.67 8.51
N ALA A 57 37.83 51.39 8.55
CA ALA A 57 39.21 50.94 8.42
C ALA A 57 39.69 50.74 6.97
N GLY A 58 38.80 50.82 5.97
CA GLY A 58 39.10 50.56 4.56
C GLY A 58 39.35 49.08 4.20
N ASP A 59 38.91 48.14 5.05
CA ASP A 59 39.13 46.70 4.87
C ASP A 59 37.95 46.03 4.13
N THR A 60 38.19 45.60 2.89
CA THR A 60 37.19 44.90 2.06
C THR A 60 37.12 43.39 2.32
N THR A 61 37.98 42.84 3.18
CA THR A 61 37.99 41.40 3.48
C THR A 61 36.77 40.97 4.30
N ALA A 62 36.24 41.86 5.15
CA ALA A 62 35.04 41.62 5.94
C ALA A 62 33.80 41.45 5.03
N GLU A 63 33.62 42.33 4.04
CA GLU A 63 32.54 42.26 3.04
C GLU A 63 32.55 40.94 2.27
N ARG A 64 33.74 40.50 1.82
CA ARG A 64 33.89 39.23 1.10
C ARG A 64 33.58 38.02 1.97
N LYS A 65 33.94 38.04 3.25
CA LYS A 65 33.63 36.95 4.19
C LYS A 65 32.11 36.83 4.41
N VAL A 66 31.43 37.95 4.64
CA VAL A 66 29.97 37.96 4.82
C VAL A 66 29.25 37.49 3.56
N ALA A 67 29.65 37.99 2.39
CA ALA A 67 29.10 37.56 1.11
C ALA A 67 29.26 36.05 0.90
N LYS A 68 30.44 35.49 1.24
CA LYS A 68 30.69 34.05 1.18
C LYS A 68 29.78 33.27 2.14
N THR A 69 29.63 33.70 3.38
CA THR A 69 28.75 33.01 4.35
C THR A 69 27.28 33.01 3.95
N LEU A 70 26.80 34.09 3.33
CA LEU A 70 25.42 34.16 2.81
C LEU A 70 25.23 33.25 1.59
N GLU A 71 26.25 33.13 0.74
CA GLU A 71 26.23 32.21 -0.40
C GLU A 71 26.27 30.74 0.06
N ASP A 72 27.09 30.41 1.07
CA ASP A 72 27.14 29.08 1.68
C ASP A 72 25.77 28.70 2.29
N LEU A 73 25.06 29.65 2.91
CA LEU A 73 23.69 29.45 3.41
C LEU A 73 22.69 29.16 2.27
N ARG A 74 22.78 29.87 1.14
CA ARG A 74 21.91 29.60 -0.03
C ARG A 74 22.16 28.21 -0.62
N ILE A 75 23.43 27.82 -0.75
CA ILE A 75 23.82 26.48 -1.22
C ILE A 75 23.26 25.41 -0.28
N ARG A 76 23.39 25.62 1.05
CA ARG A 76 22.82 24.71 2.06
C ARG A 76 21.30 24.60 1.92
N GLN A 77 20.60 25.72 1.73
CA GLN A 77 19.14 25.72 1.52
C GLN A 77 18.76 24.86 0.31
N ALA A 78 19.38 25.11 -0.85
CA ALA A 78 19.10 24.37 -2.07
C ALA A 78 19.39 22.86 -1.92
N LEU A 79 20.47 22.50 -1.20
CA LEU A 79 20.78 21.10 -0.91
C LEU A 79 19.70 20.44 -0.05
N LEU A 80 19.22 21.12 1.00
CA LEU A 80 18.15 20.60 1.86
C LEU A 80 16.83 20.43 1.07
N GLU A 81 16.48 21.38 0.21
CA GLU A 81 15.30 21.30 -0.66
C GLU A 81 15.40 20.09 -1.61
N GLN A 82 16.57 19.85 -2.22
CA GLN A 82 16.81 18.66 -3.03
C GLN A 82 16.70 17.36 -2.23
N GLN A 83 17.19 17.34 -0.98
CA GLN A 83 17.09 16.17 -0.12
C GLN A 83 15.65 15.87 0.28
N ILE A 84 14.82 16.89 0.53
CA ILE A 84 13.39 16.73 0.81
C ILE A 84 12.67 16.15 -0.42
N ALA A 85 12.90 16.71 -1.61
CA ALA A 85 12.33 16.20 -2.86
C ALA A 85 12.71 14.74 -3.09
N ALA A 86 13.99 14.37 -2.86
CA ALA A 86 14.45 12.99 -2.94
C ALA A 86 13.77 12.07 -1.92
N CYS A 87 13.51 12.55 -0.69
CA CYS A 87 12.76 11.80 0.32
C CYS A 87 11.29 11.58 -0.10
N GLN A 88 10.64 12.60 -0.65
CA GLN A 88 9.26 12.52 -1.15
C GLN A 88 9.14 11.47 -2.27
N LEU A 89 10.03 11.53 -3.27
CA LEU A 89 10.08 10.53 -4.35
C LEU A 89 10.28 9.11 -3.82
N ARG A 90 11.15 8.93 -2.82
CA ARG A 90 11.35 7.62 -2.18
C ARG A 90 10.10 7.14 -1.44
N ILE A 91 9.38 8.04 -0.75
CA ILE A 91 8.12 7.71 -0.08
C ILE A 91 7.07 7.23 -1.08
N GLU A 92 6.91 7.94 -2.19
CA GLU A 92 5.95 7.57 -3.25
C GLU A 92 6.30 6.22 -3.85
N LYS A 93 7.57 6.01 -4.21
CA LYS A 93 8.05 4.71 -4.69
C LYS A 93 7.73 3.59 -3.71
N LYS A 94 7.97 3.82 -2.40
CA LYS A 94 7.69 2.82 -1.35
C LYS A 94 6.20 2.54 -1.16
N ARG A 95 5.34 3.55 -1.32
CA ARG A 95 3.88 3.37 -1.31
C ARG A 95 3.42 2.51 -2.48
N LEU A 96 3.98 2.75 -3.67
CA LEU A 96 3.69 1.96 -4.87
C LEU A 96 4.21 0.51 -4.73
N GLU A 97 5.43 0.31 -4.24
CA GLU A 97 5.97 -1.02 -3.91
C GLU A 97 5.07 -1.78 -2.93
N ARG A 98 4.59 -1.09 -1.88
CA ARG A 98 3.63 -1.66 -0.92
C ARG A 98 2.33 -2.07 -1.59
N ASP A 99 1.73 -1.20 -2.38
CA ASP A 99 0.43 -1.48 -3.01
C ASP A 99 0.54 -2.61 -4.06
N GLN A 100 1.67 -2.69 -4.78
CA GLN A 100 1.99 -3.84 -5.65
C GLN A 100 2.19 -5.14 -4.85
N ALA A 101 2.89 -5.08 -3.71
CA ALA A 101 3.07 -6.24 -2.84
C ALA A 101 1.72 -6.75 -2.30
N ILE A 102 0.82 -5.85 -1.89
CA ILE A 102 -0.54 -6.20 -1.47
C ILE A 102 -1.27 -6.94 -2.60
N ILE A 103 -1.22 -6.42 -3.83
CA ILE A 103 -1.87 -7.06 -4.98
C ILE A 103 -1.33 -8.48 -5.17
N LYS A 104 0.00 -8.66 -5.16
CA LYS A 104 0.63 -9.96 -5.37
C LYS A 104 0.23 -10.98 -4.30
N ILE A 105 0.31 -10.59 -3.03
CA ILE A 105 -0.05 -11.45 -1.89
C ILE A 105 -1.53 -11.82 -1.95
N CYS A 106 -2.42 -10.86 -2.19
CA CYS A 106 -3.84 -11.12 -2.34
C CYS A 106 -4.13 -12.05 -3.54
N GLN A 107 -3.37 -11.96 -4.63
CA GLN A 107 -3.56 -12.83 -5.80
C GLN A 107 -3.18 -14.27 -5.46
N GLU A 108 -2.00 -14.47 -4.89
CA GLU A 108 -1.52 -15.79 -4.46
C GLU A 108 -2.51 -16.42 -3.47
N GLU A 109 -2.92 -15.67 -2.45
CA GLU A 109 -3.84 -16.13 -1.42
C GLU A 109 -5.26 -16.38 -1.97
N ALA A 110 -5.77 -15.54 -2.87
CA ALA A 110 -7.06 -15.79 -3.53
C ALA A 110 -7.02 -17.10 -4.35
N THR A 111 -5.92 -17.36 -5.08
CA THR A 111 -5.79 -18.61 -5.85
C THR A 111 -5.67 -19.83 -4.95
N ALA A 112 -4.94 -19.73 -3.83
CA ALA A 112 -4.82 -20.80 -2.85
C ALA A 112 -6.19 -21.13 -2.22
N ARG A 113 -6.94 -20.10 -1.81
CA ARG A 113 -8.29 -20.25 -1.26
C ARG A 113 -9.28 -20.83 -2.27
N ARG A 114 -9.21 -20.43 -3.54
CA ARG A 114 -10.05 -21.04 -4.59
C ARG A 114 -9.79 -22.55 -4.71
N LYS A 115 -8.53 -22.97 -4.73
CA LYS A 115 -8.16 -24.41 -4.73
C LYS A 115 -8.66 -25.14 -3.49
N GLN A 116 -8.48 -24.54 -2.32
CA GLN A 116 -8.97 -25.12 -1.06
C GLN A 116 -10.51 -25.28 -1.07
N ALA A 117 -11.23 -24.28 -1.58
CA ALA A 117 -12.68 -24.37 -1.71
C ALA A 117 -13.09 -25.50 -2.68
N GLU A 118 -12.39 -25.65 -3.81
CA GLU A 118 -12.56 -26.77 -4.75
C GLU A 118 -12.32 -28.14 -4.10
N GLU A 119 -11.29 -28.27 -3.27
CA GLU A 119 -11.02 -29.49 -2.53
C GLU A 119 -12.13 -29.80 -1.52
N HIS A 120 -12.64 -28.79 -0.81
CA HIS A 120 -13.78 -28.95 0.09
C HIS A 120 -15.06 -29.38 -0.65
N TRP A 121 -15.33 -28.83 -1.84
CA TRP A 121 -16.46 -29.27 -2.67
C TRP A 121 -16.28 -30.71 -3.13
N LYS A 122 -15.09 -31.11 -3.61
CA LYS A 122 -14.81 -32.51 -4.00
C LYS A 122 -14.99 -33.47 -2.83
N HIS A 123 -14.52 -33.11 -1.64
CA HIS A 123 -14.72 -33.92 -0.44
C HIS A 123 -16.20 -34.06 -0.07
N THR A 124 -16.97 -32.96 -0.21
CA THR A 124 -18.42 -32.98 0.02
C THR A 124 -19.14 -33.87 -1.00
N GLU A 125 -18.76 -33.81 -2.28
CA GLU A 125 -19.27 -34.71 -3.33
C GLU A 125 -18.98 -36.17 -3.01
N GLU A 126 -17.77 -36.50 -2.56
CA GLU A 126 -17.38 -37.87 -2.18
C GLU A 126 -18.18 -38.40 -0.99
N LEU A 127 -18.35 -37.59 0.06
CA LEU A 127 -19.17 -37.96 1.22
C LEU A 127 -20.63 -38.18 0.83
N LEU A 128 -21.18 -37.31 -0.03
CA LEU A 128 -22.54 -37.46 -0.55
C LEU A 128 -22.69 -38.74 -1.38
N ARG A 129 -21.69 -39.11 -2.19
CA ARG A 129 -21.66 -40.37 -2.93
C ARG A 129 -21.68 -41.59 -2.01
N GLN A 130 -20.85 -41.59 -0.96
CA GLN A 130 -20.80 -42.69 0.00
C GLN A 130 -22.13 -42.87 0.75
N ILE A 131 -22.79 -41.76 1.11
CA ILE A 131 -24.12 -41.81 1.71
C ILE A 131 -25.14 -42.35 0.69
N ASN A 132 -25.04 -41.94 -0.57
CA ASN A 132 -25.94 -42.41 -1.63
C ASN A 132 -25.84 -43.93 -1.86
N GLU A 133 -24.60 -44.46 -1.90
CA GLU A 133 -24.33 -45.90 -2.01
C GLU A 133 -24.87 -46.68 -0.80
N TYR A 134 -24.81 -46.10 0.41
CA TYR A 134 -25.29 -46.73 1.64
C TYR A 134 -26.82 -46.66 1.81
N GLU A 135 -27.45 -45.56 1.38
CA GLU A 135 -28.90 -45.33 1.52
C GLU A 135 -29.72 -45.78 0.30
N GLU A 136 -29.09 -46.40 -0.73
CA GLU A 136 -29.72 -46.79 -2.01
C GLU A 136 -30.53 -45.67 -2.67
N CYS A 137 -30.04 -44.43 -2.53
CA CYS A 137 -30.74 -43.28 -3.04
C CYS A 137 -30.28 -42.93 -4.48
N ASP A 138 -31.15 -42.29 -5.26
CA ASP A 138 -30.83 -41.80 -6.61
C ASP A 138 -30.69 -40.27 -6.58
N TYR A 139 -29.63 -39.74 -5.94
CA TYR A 139 -29.38 -38.30 -5.95
C TYR A 139 -28.54 -37.88 -7.16
N PHE A 140 -29.09 -37.02 -8.02
CA PHE A 140 -28.33 -36.37 -9.09
C PHE A 140 -27.50 -35.20 -8.52
N LEU A 141 -26.18 -35.37 -8.39
CA LEU A 141 -25.23 -34.27 -8.17
C LEU A 141 -25.00 -33.56 -9.51
N LYS A 142 -25.76 -32.50 -9.81
CA LYS A 142 -25.41 -31.59 -10.92
C LYS A 142 -24.44 -30.52 -10.42
N ARG A 143 -23.22 -30.49 -10.97
CA ARG A 143 -22.35 -29.33 -10.81
C ARG A 143 -22.95 -28.14 -11.55
N PRO A 144 -23.06 -26.95 -10.94
CA PRO A 144 -23.18 -25.72 -11.71
C PRO A 144 -21.92 -25.57 -12.58
N GLU A 145 -22.08 -24.97 -13.76
CA GLU A 145 -21.01 -24.77 -14.74
C GLU A 145 -19.73 -24.21 -14.11
N SER A 146 -18.58 -24.64 -14.64
CA SER A 146 -17.23 -24.35 -14.12
C SER A 146 -16.94 -22.86 -13.89
N GLU A 147 -17.62 -21.97 -14.61
CA GLU A 147 -17.43 -20.52 -14.50
C GLU A 147 -18.15 -19.91 -13.29
N VAL A 148 -19.21 -20.55 -12.78
CA VAL A 148 -20.03 -20.00 -11.69
C VAL A 148 -19.58 -20.51 -10.32
N GLY A 149 -19.02 -21.73 -10.27
CA GLY A 149 -18.54 -22.37 -9.04
C GLY A 149 -19.56 -22.26 -7.88
N GLY A 150 -20.55 -23.14 -7.87
CA GLY A 150 -21.58 -23.17 -6.84
C GLY A 150 -21.63 -24.53 -6.15
N PRO A 151 -22.38 -24.63 -5.05
CA PRO A 151 -22.65 -25.92 -4.44
C PRO A 151 -23.34 -26.87 -5.45
N PRO A 152 -23.10 -28.19 -5.36
CA PRO A 152 -23.81 -29.16 -6.20
C PRO A 152 -25.32 -29.11 -5.92
N VAL A 153 -26.13 -29.13 -6.99
CA VAL A 153 -27.60 -29.19 -6.85
C VAL A 153 -27.98 -30.58 -6.36
N ARG A 154 -28.78 -30.66 -5.29
CA ARG A 154 -29.21 -31.92 -4.66
C ARG A 154 -30.71 -32.12 -4.84
N ILE A 155 -31.11 -33.23 -5.46
CA ILE A 155 -32.52 -33.62 -5.64
C ILE A 155 -32.72 -34.99 -4.99
N GLY A 156 -33.78 -35.15 -4.20
CA GLY A 156 -34.18 -36.41 -3.57
C GLY A 156 -33.71 -36.62 -2.12
N ILE A 157 -32.75 -35.84 -1.62
CA ILE A 157 -32.07 -36.10 -0.33
C ILE A 157 -32.93 -36.02 0.92
N THR A 158 -32.69 -36.93 1.87
CA THR A 158 -33.26 -36.82 3.23
C THR A 158 -32.81 -35.51 3.90
N GLU A 159 -33.67 -34.96 4.75
CA GLU A 159 -33.40 -33.69 5.42
C GLU A 159 -32.13 -33.74 6.30
N ARG A 160 -31.84 -34.90 6.88
CA ARG A 160 -30.63 -35.16 7.69
C ARG A 160 -29.36 -35.08 6.83
N THR A 161 -29.33 -35.78 5.69
CA THR A 161 -28.20 -35.78 4.76
C THR A 161 -28.00 -34.39 4.16
N ASN A 162 -29.10 -33.65 3.91
CA ASN A 162 -29.03 -32.26 3.47
C ASN A 162 -28.39 -31.33 4.49
N ARG A 163 -28.71 -31.48 5.79
CA ARG A 163 -28.07 -30.67 6.85
C ARG A 163 -26.58 -30.96 6.97
N LEU A 164 -26.19 -32.24 7.02
CA LEU A 164 -24.76 -32.62 7.09
C LEU A 164 -23.96 -32.02 5.94
N ALA A 165 -24.51 -32.11 4.73
CA ALA A 165 -23.80 -31.62 3.57
C ALA A 165 -23.87 -30.08 3.43
N ARG A 166 -24.83 -29.39 4.07
CA ARG A 166 -24.78 -27.92 4.24
C ARG A 166 -23.65 -27.49 5.16
N ASP A 167 -23.38 -28.21 6.23
CA ASP A 167 -22.28 -27.88 7.16
C ASP A 167 -20.91 -27.93 6.47
N PHE A 168 -20.72 -28.86 5.51
CA PHE A 168 -19.53 -28.90 4.67
C PHE A 168 -19.47 -27.78 3.62
N GLU A 169 -20.61 -27.42 3.02
CA GLU A 169 -20.72 -26.30 2.09
C GLU A 169 -20.40 -24.96 2.74
N ILE A 170 -20.79 -24.75 3.99
CA ILE A 170 -20.50 -23.51 4.74
C ILE A 170 -19.00 -23.22 4.75
N LYS A 171 -18.17 -24.24 4.97
CA LYS A 171 -16.70 -24.07 4.95
C LYS A 171 -16.18 -23.69 3.57
N ALA A 172 -16.65 -24.37 2.52
CA ALA A 172 -16.24 -24.08 1.15
C ALA A 172 -16.71 -22.67 0.71
N GLU A 173 -17.93 -22.27 1.08
CA GLU A 173 -18.45 -20.93 0.86
C GLU A 173 -17.66 -19.86 1.61
N GLU A 174 -17.28 -20.10 2.87
CA GLU A 174 -16.48 -19.18 3.66
C GLU A 174 -15.12 -18.93 3.01
N VAL A 175 -14.44 -20.00 2.60
CA VAL A 175 -13.15 -19.90 1.89
C VAL A 175 -13.32 -19.15 0.56
N ARG A 176 -14.40 -19.41 -0.19
CA ARG A 176 -14.72 -18.70 -1.44
C ARG A 176 -15.03 -17.22 -1.22
N ARG A 177 -15.80 -16.87 -0.18
CA ARG A 177 -16.09 -15.48 0.18
C ARG A 177 -14.81 -14.73 0.53
N ASN A 178 -13.90 -15.38 1.25
CA ASN A 178 -12.60 -14.79 1.55
C ASN A 178 -11.75 -14.58 0.29
N ALA A 179 -11.74 -15.51 -0.66
CA ALA A 179 -11.07 -15.32 -1.95
C ALA A 179 -11.65 -14.12 -2.73
N ARG A 180 -12.98 -14.00 -2.78
CA ARG A 180 -13.65 -12.84 -3.40
C ARG A 180 -13.30 -11.53 -2.72
N TYR A 181 -13.18 -11.51 -1.39
CA TYR A 181 -12.77 -10.31 -0.68
C TYR A 181 -11.33 -9.91 -1.05
N MET A 182 -10.40 -10.87 -1.17
CA MET A 182 -9.03 -10.61 -1.65
C MET A 182 -9.03 -10.02 -3.08
N GLU A 183 -9.89 -10.52 -3.96
CA GLU A 183 -10.07 -9.99 -5.32
C GLU A 183 -10.60 -8.56 -5.32
N GLN A 184 -11.55 -8.23 -4.44
CA GLN A 184 -12.03 -6.85 -4.27
C GLN A 184 -10.93 -5.93 -3.75
N VAL A 185 -10.06 -6.39 -2.86
CA VAL A 185 -8.89 -5.64 -2.40
C VAL A 185 -7.93 -5.37 -3.57
N ILE A 186 -7.66 -6.38 -4.39
CA ILE A 186 -6.83 -6.23 -5.61
C ILE A 186 -7.43 -5.17 -6.54
N GLU A 187 -8.73 -5.27 -6.82
CA GLU A 187 -9.41 -4.34 -7.72
C GLU A 187 -9.38 -2.90 -7.19
N ARG A 188 -9.62 -2.72 -5.89
CA ARG A 188 -9.50 -1.41 -5.23
C ARG A 188 -8.09 -0.86 -5.36
N LYS A 189 -7.07 -1.67 -5.06
CA LYS A 189 -5.65 -1.26 -5.13
C LYS A 189 -5.22 -0.92 -6.56
N ARG A 190 -5.68 -1.67 -7.56
CA ARG A 190 -5.45 -1.34 -8.97
C ARG A 190 -6.06 -0.01 -9.37
N ARG A 191 -7.29 0.28 -8.91
CA ARG A 191 -7.93 1.59 -9.14
C ARG A 191 -7.19 2.73 -8.44
N GLU A 192 -6.71 2.51 -7.22
CA GLU A 192 -5.90 3.50 -6.48
C GLU A 192 -4.60 3.82 -7.24
N ILE A 193 -3.88 2.80 -7.71
CA ILE A 193 -2.67 2.98 -8.53
C ILE A 193 -3.00 3.69 -9.85
N ALA A 194 -4.07 3.28 -10.54
CA ALA A 194 -4.47 3.90 -11.79
C ALA A 194 -4.83 5.39 -11.64
N ARG A 195 -5.52 5.77 -10.55
CA ARG A 195 -5.82 7.18 -10.26
C ARG A 195 -4.58 8.00 -10.01
N ALA A 196 -3.63 7.48 -9.23
CA ALA A 196 -2.36 8.15 -8.97
C ALA A 196 -1.52 8.37 -10.25
N HIS A 197 -1.74 7.56 -11.29
CA HIS A 197 -1.09 7.70 -12.60
C HIS A 197 -1.91 8.52 -13.61
N SER A 198 -3.24 8.63 -13.46
CA SER A 198 -4.06 9.50 -14.33
C SER A 198 -3.99 10.96 -13.89
N GLU A 199 -3.95 11.22 -12.58
CA GLU A 199 -3.72 12.58 -12.04
C GLU A 199 -2.35 13.16 -12.44
N SER A 200 -1.39 12.33 -12.87
CA SER A 200 -0.10 12.79 -13.39
C SER A 200 -0.07 13.04 -14.90
N ILE A 201 -1.16 12.80 -15.63
CA ILE A 201 -1.25 12.98 -17.10
C ILE A 201 -2.02 14.25 -17.47
N ASP A 202 -2.89 14.75 -16.60
CA ASP A 202 -3.77 15.89 -16.93
C ASP A 202 -3.11 17.28 -16.71
N ASP A 203 -1.86 17.36 -16.24
CA ASP A 203 -1.17 18.65 -15.96
C ASP A 203 -0.29 19.17 -17.13
N ASP A 204 -0.16 18.44 -18.24
CA ASP A 204 0.75 18.80 -19.37
C ASP A 204 0.03 19.25 -20.67
N ASP A 205 -1.31 19.30 -20.72
CA ASP A 205 -2.08 19.53 -21.96
C ASP A 205 -2.89 20.87 -22.00
N GLU A 206 -2.52 21.89 -21.20
CA GLU A 206 -3.11 23.25 -21.32
C GLU A 206 -2.06 24.32 -21.70
N GLU A 207 -1.41 24.22 -22.87
CA GLU A 207 -0.92 25.39 -23.62
C GLU A 207 -1.01 25.14 -25.15
N GLU A 208 -2.14 25.50 -25.76
CA GLU A 208 -2.25 25.88 -27.20
C GLU A 208 -2.75 27.33 -27.34
#